data_AF-A0A7X5N3U9-F1
#
_entry.id   AF-A0A7X5N3U9-F1
#
_cell.length_a   1.000
_cell.length_b   1.000
_cell.length_c   1.000
_cell.angle_alpha   90.00
_cell.angle_beta   90.00
_cell.angle_gamma   90.00
#
_symmetry.space_group_name_H-M   'P 1'
#
loop_
_entity.id
_entity.type
_entity.pdbx_description
1 polymer ?
#
loop_
_entity_poly.entity_id
_entity_poly.type
_entity_poly.pdbx_seq_one_letter_code
_entity_poly.pdbx_strand_id
1 'polypeptide(L)'
;EELGIEAQVGEWIMDVPQLYPDKRLRLEVRHITSWKGSPRGREGQAMTWVAADKLARYSMPPADVPVVGVLRQPDRYLITPEPDDDARWLESLG
;
A
#
# COMPACT_ATOMS: atom_id res chain seq x y z
N GLU A 1 -6.62 12.84 18.43
CA GLU A 1 -5.90 12.44 17.20
C GLU A 1 -4.49 11.95 17.53
N GLU A 2 -4.17 10.74 17.08
CA GLU A 2 -3.00 9.95 17.47
C GLU A 2 -1.64 10.46 16.93
N LEU A 3 -1.62 11.35 15.93
CA LEU A 3 -0.38 11.83 15.29
C LEU A 3 -0.12 13.33 15.42
N GLY A 4 -1.07 14.10 15.96
CA GLY A 4 -0.94 15.56 16.11
C GLY A 4 -0.80 16.31 14.77
N ILE A 5 -1.31 15.72 13.69
CA ILE A 5 -1.35 16.32 12.35
C ILE A 5 -2.79 16.44 11.89
N GLU A 6 -3.06 17.49 11.11
CA GLU A 6 -4.26 17.57 10.28
C GLU A 6 -3.89 17.02 8.90
N ALA A 7 -4.42 15.85 8.53
CA ALA A 7 -4.12 15.19 7.26
C ALA A 7 -5.22 15.44 6.22
N GLN A 8 -4.82 15.84 5.02
CA GLN A 8 -5.70 15.88 3.85
C GLN A 8 -5.74 14.48 3.22
N VAL A 9 -6.79 13.75 3.58
CA VAL A 9 -7.11 12.44 3.03
C VAL A 9 -7.50 12.58 1.56
N GLY A 10 -6.81 11.84 0.70
CA GLY A 10 -7.06 11.76 -0.73
C GLY A 10 -7.75 10.45 -1.12
N GLU A 11 -7.35 9.95 -2.29
CA GLU A 11 -7.96 8.79 -2.93
C GLU A 11 -7.90 7.52 -2.07
N TRP A 12 -8.94 6.71 -2.22
CA TRP A 12 -8.97 5.36 -1.68
C TRP A 12 -8.05 4.46 -2.50
N ILE A 13 -7.23 3.66 -1.81
CA ILE A 13 -6.29 2.72 -2.44
C ILE A 13 -6.92 1.33 -2.44
N MET A 14 -7.25 0.82 -1.25
CA MET A 14 -7.84 -0.50 -1.08
C MET A 14 -8.44 -0.70 0.31
N ASP A 15 -9.24 -1.75 0.45
CA ASP A 15 -9.66 -2.30 1.73
C ASP A 15 -8.89 -3.58 2.04
N VAL A 16 -8.38 -3.69 3.27
CA VAL A 16 -7.76 -4.91 3.77
C VAL A 16 -8.68 -5.55 4.82
N PRO A 17 -9.43 -6.60 4.47
CA PRO A 17 -10.19 -7.36 5.45
C PRO A 17 -9.24 -8.14 6.37
N GLN A 18 -9.53 -8.16 7.66
CA GLN A 18 -8.80 -8.89 8.68
C GLN A 18 -9.75 -9.77 9.47
N LEU A 19 -9.50 -11.08 9.43
CA LEU A 19 -10.26 -12.08 10.16
C LEU A 19 -9.44 -12.55 11.35
N TYR A 20 -9.86 -12.15 12.55
CA TYR A 20 -9.35 -12.69 13.80
C TYR A 20 -10.39 -13.68 14.36
N PRO A 21 -9.99 -14.60 15.26
CA PRO A 21 -10.90 -15.60 15.83
C PRO A 21 -12.15 -15.01 16.48
N ASP A 22 -12.03 -13.82 17.06
CA ASP A 22 -13.05 -13.11 17.84
C ASP A 22 -13.68 -11.92 17.12
N LYS A 23 -13.07 -11.44 16.02
CA LYS A 23 -13.49 -10.20 15.36
C LYS A 23 -13.18 -10.17 13.88
N ARG A 24 -14.02 -9.43 13.15
CA ARG A 24 -13.84 -9.09 11.74
C ARG A 24 -13.60 -7.60 11.65
N LEU A 25 -12.44 -7.21 11.14
CA LEU A 25 -12.04 -5.83 10.94
C LEU A 25 -11.86 -5.59 9.43
N ARG A 26 -12.04 -4.34 9.00
CA ARG A 26 -11.70 -3.89 7.66
C ARG A 26 -10.88 -2.62 7.80
N LEU A 27 -9.65 -2.66 7.29
CA LEU A 27 -8.76 -1.51 7.26
C LEU A 27 -8.91 -0.82 5.92
N GLU A 28 -9.32 0.45 5.94
CA GLU A 28 -9.43 1.27 4.74
C GLU A 28 -8.12 2.03 4.54
N VAL A 29 -7.46 1.80 3.40
CA VAL A 29 -6.18 2.42 3.06
C VAL A 29 -6.42 3.59 2.11
N ARG A 30 -5.93 4.77 2.47
CA ARG A 30 -6.07 5.98 1.67
C ARG A 30 -4.74 6.70 1.50
N HIS A 31 -4.62 7.39 0.38
CA HIS A 31 -3.50 8.27 0.13
C HIS A 31 -3.63 9.55 0.96
N ILE A 32 -2.56 10.01 1.58
CA ILE A 32 -2.53 11.34 2.22
C ILE A 32 -1.78 12.28 1.30
N THR A 33 -2.47 13.31 0.80
CA THR A 33 -1.93 14.23 -0.22
C THR A 33 -1.16 15.40 0.38
N SER A 34 -1.53 15.80 1.59
CA SER A 34 -0.81 16.79 2.37
C SER A 34 -1.17 16.65 3.85
N TRP A 35 -0.35 17.19 4.74
CA TRP A 35 -0.69 17.30 6.16
C TRP A 35 -0.06 18.56 6.74
N LYS A 36 -0.64 19.06 7.83
CA LYS A 36 -0.09 20.16 8.63
C LYS A 36 0.38 19.65 9.99
N GLY A 37 1.50 20.20 10.44
CA GLY A 37 2.18 19.76 11.67
C GLY A 37 3.34 18.81 11.38
N SER A 38 4.13 18.52 12.42
CA SER A 38 5.18 17.50 12.36
C SER A 38 4.61 16.20 12.94
N PRO A 39 4.50 15.12 12.16
CA PRO A 39 4.03 13.86 12.70
C PRO A 39 5.00 13.42 13.80
N ARG A 40 4.46 13.17 14.98
CA ARG A 40 5.19 12.63 16.12
C ARG A 40 4.40 11.41 16.55
N GLY A 41 5.04 10.23 16.55
CA GLY A 41 4.42 9.03 17.10
C GLY A 41 4.12 9.28 18.58
N ARG A 42 2.84 9.47 18.92
CA ARG A 42 2.44 9.81 20.29
C ARG A 42 2.50 8.61 21.24
N GLU A 43 2.71 7.40 20.70
CA GLU A 43 2.81 6.14 21.45
C GLU A 43 4.17 5.42 21.28
N GLY A 44 5.25 6.14 21.00
CA GLY A 44 6.59 5.54 20.90
C GLY A 44 6.80 4.64 19.66
N GLN A 45 5.85 4.65 18.72
CA GLN A 45 6.00 3.99 17.44
C GLN A 45 7.12 4.68 16.64
N ALA A 46 8.15 3.92 16.30
CA ALA A 46 9.25 4.39 15.48
C ALA A 46 8.71 4.71 14.08
N MET A 47 8.66 6.00 13.75
CA MET A 47 8.25 6.46 12.44
C MET A 47 9.51 6.79 11.62
N THR A 48 9.67 6.11 10.50
CA THR A 48 10.78 6.32 9.57
C THR A 48 10.24 6.65 8.20
N TRP A 49 10.79 7.70 7.60
CA TRP A 49 10.55 7.99 6.18
C TRP A 49 11.36 7.00 5.34
N VAL A 50 10.67 6.16 4.60
CA VAL A 50 11.26 5.17 3.70
C VAL A 50 10.80 5.43 2.28
N ALA A 51 11.72 5.27 1.33
CA ALA A 51 11.34 5.25 -0.08
C ALA A 51 10.55 3.96 -0.38
N ALA A 52 9.61 4.01 -1.32
CA ALA A 52 8.68 2.92 -1.61
C ALA A 52 9.40 1.61 -1.99
N ASP A 53 10.50 1.70 -2.73
CA ASP A 53 11.36 0.59 -3.14
C ASP A 53 12.03 -0.12 -1.94
N LYS A 54 12.19 0.58 -0.82
CA LYS A 54 12.79 0.05 0.42
C LYS A 54 11.77 -0.54 1.38
N LEU A 55 10.46 -0.36 1.16
CA LEU A 55 9.41 -0.87 2.05
C LEU A 55 9.52 -2.38 2.28
N ALA A 56 9.90 -3.14 1.25
CA ALA A 56 10.05 -4.59 1.32
C ALA A 56 11.17 -5.08 2.27
N ARG A 57 12.05 -4.18 2.72
CA ARG A 57 13.16 -4.51 3.63
C ARG A 57 12.73 -4.45 5.11
N TYR A 58 11.54 -3.95 5.39
CA TYR A 58 11.01 -3.81 6.74
C TYR A 58 10.02 -4.93 7.04
N SER A 59 10.05 -5.42 8.27
CA SER A 59 9.00 -6.34 8.75
C SER A 59 7.70 -5.56 8.85
N MET A 60 6.70 -6.01 8.13
CA MET A 60 5.37 -5.40 8.10
C MET A 60 4.38 -6.30 8.83
N PRO A 61 3.43 -5.74 9.59
CA PRO A 61 2.28 -6.49 10.05
C PRO A 61 1.59 -7.21 8.87
N PRO A 62 1.01 -8.41 9.09
CA PRO A 62 0.37 -9.17 8.01
C PRO A 62 -0.68 -8.38 7.22
N ALA A 63 -1.36 -7.43 7.86
CA ALA A 63 -2.35 -6.56 7.23
C ALA A 63 -1.75 -5.53 6.26
N ASP A 64 -0.50 -5.14 6.44
CA ASP A 64 0.16 -4.08 5.66
C ASP A 64 0.94 -4.65 4.46
N VAL A 65 1.25 -5.94 4.47
CA VAL A 65 1.91 -6.65 3.35
C VAL A 65 1.19 -6.43 2.00
N PRO A 66 -0.14 -6.63 1.86
CA PRO A 66 -0.81 -6.38 0.59
C PRO A 66 -0.74 -4.91 0.16
N VAL A 67 -0.79 -3.99 1.12
CA VAL A 67 -0.70 -2.55 0.87
C VAL A 67 0.67 -2.18 0.31
N VAL A 68 1.75 -2.69 0.91
CA VAL A 68 3.12 -2.51 0.41
C VAL A 68 3.27 -3.10 -0.99
N GLY A 69 2.59 -4.22 -1.27
CA GLY A 69 2.50 -4.79 -2.61
C GLY A 69 1.98 -3.76 -3.61
N VAL A 70 0.80 -3.20 -3.36
CA VAL A 70 0.15 -2.18 -4.20
C VAL A 70 1.01 -0.92 -4.33
N LEU A 71 1.59 -0.40 -3.24
CA LEU A 71 2.41 0.82 -3.26
C LEU A 71 3.71 0.68 -4.06
N ARG A 72 4.15 -0.55 -4.35
CA ARG A 72 5.34 -0.82 -5.18
C ARG A 72 5.01 -1.02 -6.65
N GLN A 73 3.73 -1.07 -6.99
CA GLN A 73 3.26 -1.20 -8.36
C GLN A 73 3.35 0.14 -9.08
N PRO A 74 3.66 0.16 -10.40
CA PRO A 74 3.54 1.38 -11.18
C PRO A 74 2.09 1.88 -11.17
N ASP A 75 1.92 3.20 -11.17
CA ASP A 75 0.59 3.86 -11.19
C ASP A 75 -0.28 3.47 -12.41
N ARG A 76 0.32 2.84 -13.43
CA ARG A 76 -0.34 2.42 -14.66
C ARG A 76 0.04 0.99 -15.01
N TYR A 77 -0.99 0.21 -15.31
CA TYR A 77 -0.88 -1.14 -15.86
C TYR A 77 -1.38 -1.19 -17.29
N LEU A 78 -0.63 -1.87 -18.16
CA LEU A 78 -1.12 -2.28 -19.46
C LEU A 78 -1.91 -3.58 -19.28
N ILE A 79 -3.21 -3.55 -19.60
CA ILE A 79 -4.01 -4.76 -19.74
C ILE A 79 -3.89 -5.17 -21.20
N THR A 80 -3.12 -6.23 -21.45
CA THR A 80 -3.07 -6.86 -22.78
C THR A 80 -4.28 -7.79 -22.94
N PRO A 81 -4.87 -7.89 -24.14
CA PRO A 81 -5.83 -8.94 -24.43
C PRO A 81 -5.19 -10.31 -24.23
N GLU A 82 -6.02 -11.35 -24.06
CA GLU A 82 -5.56 -12.73 -24.02
C GLU A 82 -4.79 -13.04 -25.32
N PRO A 83 -3.56 -13.54 -25.23
CA PRO A 83 -2.78 -13.84 -26.42
C PRO A 83 -3.40 -15.00 -27.19
N ASP A 84 -3.41 -14.91 -28.52
CA ASP A 84 -3.89 -16.00 -29.39
C ASP A 84 -2.98 -17.25 -29.30
N ASP A 85 -1.70 -17.03 -28.94
CA ASP A 85 -0.68 -18.06 -28.76
C ASP A 85 0.33 -17.60 -27.69
N ASP A 86 0.33 -18.27 -26.55
CA ASP A 86 1.19 -17.96 -25.41
C ASP A 86 2.68 -17.99 -25.78
N ALA A 87 3.13 -18.96 -26.58
CA ALA A 87 4.54 -19.15 -26.90
C ALA A 87 5.06 -18.02 -27.78
N ARG A 88 4.30 -17.68 -28.83
CA ARG A 88 4.64 -16.56 -29.72
C ARG A 88 4.56 -15.21 -29.03
N TRP A 89 3.59 -15.04 -28.12
CA TRP A 89 3.48 -13.82 -27.32
C TRP A 89 4.67 -13.65 -26.37
N LEU A 90 5.10 -14.71 -25.67
CA LEU A 90 6.29 -14.67 -24.83
C LEU A 90 7.55 -14.33 -25.62
N GLU A 91 7.73 -14.89 -26.83
CA GLU A 91 8.85 -14.55 -27.71
C GLU A 91 8.85 -13.07 -28.13
N SER A 92 7.68 -12.44 -28.26
CA SER A 92 7.55 -11.02 -28.62
C SER A 92 7.90 -10.05 -27.49
N LEU A 93 8.04 -10.55 -26.26
CA LEU A 93 8.43 -9.76 -25.09
C LEU A 93 9.95 -9.73 -24.86
N GLY A 94 10.75 -10.47 -25.65
CA GLY A 94 12.22 -10.49 -25.63
C GLY A 94 12.85 -9.60 -26.69
#